data_AF-A0A4R4RLN1-F1
#
_entry.id   AF-A0A4R4RLN1-F1
#
_cell.length_a   1.000
_cell.length_b   1.000
_cell.length_c   1.000
_cell.angle_alpha   90.00
_cell.angle_beta   90.00
_cell.angle_gamma   90.00
#
_symmetry.space_group_name_H-M   'P 1'
#
loop_
_entity.id
_entity.type
_entity.pdbx_description
1 polymer ?
#
loop_
_entity_poly.entity_id
_entity_poly.type
_entity_poly.pdbx_seq_one_letter_code
_entity_poly.pdbx_strand_id
1 'polypeptide(L)' 'MGTQQTAWRDADRLGELSAEFTGWRFGRGGSGHWWAVRGNDLVRTPDVEELRVRLQEMTAGSCYPNESGKWPD' A
#
# COMPACT_ATOMS: atom_id res chain seq x y z
N MET A 1 -28.72 7.37 1.55
CA MET A 1 -28.31 6.04 1.04
C MET A 1 -26.92 6.22 0.44
N GLY A 2 -25.84 5.67 1.01
CA GLY A 2 -24.50 5.91 0.44
C GLY A 2 -23.29 5.37 1.21
N THR A 3 -23.41 5.03 2.50
CA THR A 3 -22.27 4.55 3.30
C THR A 3 -21.92 3.09 3.05
N GLN A 4 -22.91 2.24 2.75
CA GLN A 4 -22.65 0.83 2.43
C GLN A 4 -21.89 0.67 1.11
N GLN A 5 -22.30 1.35 0.03
CA GLN A 5 -21.67 1.19 -1.29
C GLN A 5 -20.17 1.49 -1.30
N THR A 6 -19.73 2.46 -0.49
CA THR A 6 -18.31 2.79 -0.32
C THR A 6 -17.56 1.67 0.40
N ALA A 7 -18.13 1.10 1.45
CA ALA A 7 -17.50 0.01 2.21
C ALA A 7 -17.25 -1.26 1.38
N TRP A 8 -18.16 -1.61 0.46
CA TRP A 8 -17.96 -2.75 -0.45
C TRP A 8 -16.82 -2.49 -1.44
N ARG A 9 -16.76 -1.28 -2.02
CA ARG A 9 -15.67 -0.90 -2.93
C ARG A 9 -14.33 -0.80 -2.21
N ASP A 10 -14.33 -0.39 -0.95
CA ASP A 10 -13.12 -0.35 -0.14
C ASP A 10 -12.62 -1.76 0.18
N ALA A 11 -13.50 -2.68 0.53
CA ALA A 11 -13.14 -4.08 0.80
C ALA A 11 -12.55 -4.78 -0.44
N ASP A 12 -13.13 -4.52 -1.62
CA ASP A 12 -12.62 -5.02 -2.89
C ASP A 12 -11.20 -4.51 -3.18
N ARG A 13 -10.98 -3.20 -3.07
CA ARG A 13 -9.65 -2.57 -3.21
C ARG A 13 -8.63 -3.07 -2.20
N LEU A 14 -9.04 -3.32 -0.95
CA LEU A 14 -8.16 -3.94 0.06
C LEU A 14 -7.73 -5.35 -0.35
N GLY A 15 -8.64 -6.11 -0.96
CA GLY A 15 -8.36 -7.44 -1.50
C GLY A 15 -7.34 -7.40 -2.63
N GLU A 16 -7.50 -6.49 -3.59
CA GLU A 16 -6.54 -6.25 -4.67
C GLU A 16 -5.16 -5.90 -4.12
N LEU A 17 -5.09 -4.90 -3.22
CA LEU A 17 -3.83 -4.49 -2.60
C LEU A 17 -3.15 -5.63 -1.82
N SER A 18 -3.92 -6.43 -1.09
CA SER A 18 -3.38 -7.57 -0.36
C SER A 18 -2.86 -8.67 -1.28
N ALA A 19 -3.43 -8.83 -2.48
CA ALA A 19 -2.97 -9.76 -3.49
C ALA A 19 -1.68 -9.25 -4.18
N GLU A 20 -1.64 -7.96 -4.51
CA GLU A 20 -0.48 -7.32 -5.16
C GLU A 20 0.74 -7.20 -4.24
N PHE A 21 0.53 -6.88 -2.97
CA PHE A 21 1.58 -6.60 -2.01
C PHE A 21 1.55 -7.64 -0.89
N THR A 22 1.98 -8.85 -1.22
CA THR A 22 1.99 -9.96 -0.26
C THR A 22 2.84 -9.62 0.97
N GLY A 23 2.27 -9.79 2.16
CA GLY A 23 2.93 -9.49 3.44
C GLY A 23 2.69 -8.07 3.97
N TRP A 24 2.01 -7.21 3.20
CA TRP A 24 1.49 -5.95 3.70
C TRP A 24 0.07 -6.14 4.27
N ARG A 25 -0.22 -5.48 5.40
CA ARG A 25 -1.56 -5.39 5.98
C ARG A 25 -2.15 -4.04 5.67
N PHE A 26 -3.37 -4.05 5.17
CA PHE A 26 -4.06 -2.87 4.69
C PHE A 26 -5.31 -2.58 5.51
N GLY A 27 -5.70 -1.31 5.56
CA GLY A 27 -7.00 -0.94 6.05
C GLY A 27 -7.37 0.51 5.74
N ARG A 28 -8.65 0.82 5.96
CA ARG A 28 -9.17 2.18 5.92
C ARG A 28 -9.54 2.62 7.32
N GLY A 29 -8.90 3.67 7.82
CA GLY A 29 -9.20 4.24 9.13
C GLY A 29 -10.54 5.00 9.12
N GLY A 30 -11.15 5.16 10.30
CA GLY A 30 -12.42 5.87 10.46
C GLY A 30 -12.41 7.33 9.99
N SER A 31 -11.22 7.93 9.81
CA SER A 31 -11.02 9.26 9.22
C SER A 31 -10.95 9.25 7.69
N GLY A 32 -11.29 8.14 7.03
CA GLY A 32 -11.25 8.00 5.57
C GLY A 32 -9.86 7.76 4.97
N HIS A 33 -8.80 7.80 5.78
CA HIS A 33 -7.42 7.60 5.38
C HIS A 33 -7.09 6.11 5.24
N TRP A 34 -6.39 5.77 4.17
CA TRP A 34 -5.83 4.46 3.93
C TRP A 34 -4.51 4.27 4.67
N TRP A 35 -4.24 3.05 5.09
CA TRP A 35 -2.98 2.68 5.70
C TRP A 35 -2.54 1.30 5.24
N ALA A 36 -1.21 1.13 5.18
CA ALA A 36 -0.55 -0.13 4.93
C ALA A 36 0.62 -0.29 5.91
N VAL A 37 0.79 -1.48 6.47
CA VAL A 37 1.88 -1.80 7.38
C VAL A 37 2.50 -3.15 7.03
N ARG A 38 3.83 -3.21 7.03
CA ARG A 38 4.60 -4.44 6.88
C ARG A 38 5.80 -4.39 7.81
N GLY A 39 5.82 -5.24 8.82
CA GLY A 39 6.91 -5.24 9.81
C GLY A 39 7.00 -3.90 10.53
N ASN A 40 8.07 -3.13 10.26
CA ASN A 40 8.33 -1.81 10.83
C ASN A 40 7.90 -0.65 9.91
N ASP A 41 7.55 -0.94 8.66
CA ASP A 41 7.16 0.07 7.67
C ASP A 41 5.66 0.35 7.79
N LEU A 42 5.32 1.64 7.99
CA LEU A 42 3.95 2.13 8.06
C LEU A 42 3.77 3.28 7.07
N VAL A 43 2.79 3.13 6.18
CA VAL A 43 2.37 4.20 5.26
C VAL A 43 0.91 4.52 5.50
N ARG A 44 0.61 5.82 5.54
CA ARG A 44 -0.76 6.33 5.70
C ARG A 44 -0.98 7.48 4.72
N THR A 45 -2.03 7.38 3.93
CA THR A 45 -2.37 8.36 2.89
C THR A 45 -3.90 8.55 2.85
N PRO A 46 -4.39 9.74 2.50
CA PRO A 46 -5.82 9.93 2.29
C PRO A 46 -6.32 9.23 1.01
N ASP A 47 -5.42 8.97 0.07
CA ASP A 47 -5.72 8.39 -1.24
C ASP A 47 -5.09 7.01 -1.44
N VAL A 48 -5.83 6.10 -2.09
CA VAL A 48 -5.42 4.70 -2.31
C VAL A 48 -4.39 4.55 -3.43
N GLU A 49 -4.40 5.43 -4.44
CA GLU A 49 -3.43 5.41 -5.52
C GLU A 49 -2.06 5.87 -4.99
N GLU A 50 -2.06 6.92 -4.15
CA GLU A 50 -0.84 7.37 -3.45
C GLU A 50 -0.27 6.28 -2.53
N LEU A 51 -1.14 5.52 -1.85
CA LEU A 51 -0.72 4.37 -1.05
C LEU A 51 0.00 3.34 -1.93
N ARG A 52 -0.57 3.00 -3.08
CA ARG A 52 -0.05 2.00 -4.02
C ARG A 52 1.31 2.41 -4.58
N VAL A 53 1.48 3.68 -4.96
CA VAL A 53 2.78 4.20 -5.44
C VAL A 53 3.84 4.06 -4.35
N ARG A 54 3.56 4.54 -3.13
CA ARG A 54 4.54 4.42 -2.03
C ARG A 54 4.89 2.97 -1.68
N LEU A 55 3.91 2.08 -1.71
CA LEU A 55 4.15 0.65 -1.47
C LEU A 55 4.97 0.01 -2.57
N GLN A 56 4.73 0.41 -3.81
CA GLN A 56 5.55 0.02 -4.95
C GLN A 56 6.97 0.55 -4.77
N GLU A 57 7.17 1.80 -4.37
CA GLU A 57 8.51 2.35 -4.09
C GLU A 57 9.22 1.60 -2.96
N MET A 58 8.55 1.26 -1.86
CA MET A 58 9.17 0.51 -0.77
C MET A 58 9.46 -0.95 -1.13
N THR A 59 8.56 -1.58 -1.91
CA THR A 59 8.73 -2.98 -2.33
C THR A 59 9.76 -3.08 -3.47
N ALA A 60 9.75 -2.14 -4.42
CA ALA A 60 10.72 -2.03 -5.50
C ALA A 60 12.08 -1.50 -5.03
N GLY A 61 12.10 -0.65 -4.00
CA GLY A 61 13.33 -0.23 -3.31
C GLY A 61 14.06 -1.38 -2.62
N SER A 62 13.39 -2.51 -2.40
CA SER A 62 14.03 -3.77 -1.99
C SER A 62 14.59 -4.59 -3.18
N CYS A 63 14.29 -4.20 -4.43
CA CYS A 63 14.67 -4.92 -5.64
C CYS A 63 15.33 -4.04 -6.73
N TYR A 64 15.91 -2.89 -6.36
CA TYR A 64 16.90 -2.17 -7.16
C TYR A 64 18.06 -1.72 -6.27
N PRO A 65 19.32 -1.74 -6.79
CA PRO A 65 20.48 -1.30 -6.01
C PRO A 65 20.34 0.19 -5.70
N ASN A 66 20.74 0.61 -4.49
CA ASN A 66 20.98 2.00 -4.08
C ASN A 66 21.34 2.86 -5.28
N GLU A 67 20.54 3.89 -5.61
CA GLU A 67 20.67 5.08 -6.49
C GLU A 67 21.93 5.30 -7.38
N SER A 68 22.66 4.24 -7.71
CA SER A 68 24.03 4.24 -8.22
C SER A 68 24.28 3.05 -9.15
N GLY A 69 23.26 2.23 -9.44
CA GLY A 69 23.29 1.26 -10.55
C GLY A 69 24.48 0.29 -10.57
N LYS A 70 25.12 0.02 -9.42
CA LYS A 70 26.33 -0.81 -9.35
C LYS A 70 26.05 -2.09 -8.56
N TRP A 71 26.08 -3.21 -9.26
CA TRP A 71 26.13 -4.54 -8.64
C TRP A 71 27.52 -4.74 -8.00
N PRO A 72 27.64 -5.34 -6.79
CA PRO A 72 28.94 -5.77 -6.28
C PRO A 72 29.47 -6.96 -7.09
N ASP A 73 30.78 -6.97 -7.29
CA ASP A 73 31.59 -7.99 -7.97
C ASP A 73 31.47 -9.38 -7.34
#